data_AF-A0A5M3X446-F1
#
_entry.id   AF-A0A5M3X446-F1
#
_cell.length_a   1.000
_cell.length_b   1.000
_cell.length_c   1.000
_cell.angle_alpha   90.00
_cell.angle_beta   90.00
_cell.angle_gamma   90.00
#
_symmetry.space_group_name_H-M   'P 1'
#
loop_
_entity.id
_entity.type
_entity.pdbx_description
1 polymer ?
#
loop_
_entity_poly.entity_id
_entity_poly.type
_entity_poly.pdbx_seq_one_letter_code
_entity_poly.pdbx_strand_id
1 'polypeptide(L)'
;MGRAVRLATPAQRRAVLARYATCYREGCPIPADMAEIDHVQGWAEGGTTDLDLLAPACTWHNRDKATHPDRYRTRRNHDGTWTLLYHGKRNRFAGRFRR
;
A
#
# COMPACT_ATOMS: atom_id res chain seq x y z
N MET A 1 -8.35 -10.80 14.04
CA MET A 1 -7.68 -9.79 13.20
C MET A 1 -8.66 -8.64 12.99
N GLY A 2 -8.18 -7.40 12.82
CA GLY A 2 -9.01 -6.18 12.89
C GLY A 2 -8.17 -4.93 13.21
N ARG A 3 -8.77 -3.89 13.80
CA ARG A 3 -8.08 -2.64 14.23
C ARG A 3 -7.51 -2.65 15.66
N ALA A 4 -7.51 -3.80 16.33
CA ALA A 4 -7.01 -3.91 17.71
C ALA A 4 -5.47 -3.80 17.80
N VAL A 5 -4.75 -4.18 16.74
CA VAL A 5 -3.28 -4.14 16.70
C VAL A 5 -2.84 -3.54 15.38
N ARG A 6 -2.02 -2.48 15.44
CA ARG A 6 -1.52 -1.79 14.25
C ARG A 6 -0.44 -2.58 13.52
N LEU A 7 0.41 -3.30 14.24
CA LEU A 7 1.54 -4.01 13.65
C LEU A 7 1.13 -5.42 13.22
N ALA A 8 1.57 -5.82 12.03
CA ALA A 8 1.42 -7.19 11.58
C ALA A 8 2.21 -8.14 12.50
N THR A 9 1.60 -9.27 12.84
CA THR A 9 2.28 -10.33 13.59
C THR A 9 3.41 -10.95 12.75
N PRO A 10 4.40 -11.64 13.37
CA PRO A 10 5.44 -12.35 12.62
C PRO A 10 4.90 -13.37 11.62
N ALA A 11 3.79 -14.06 11.96
CA ALA A 11 3.14 -15.00 11.07
C ALA A 11 2.53 -14.30 9.84
N GLN A 12 1.87 -13.16 10.03
CA GLN A 12 1.35 -12.35 8.93
C GLN A 12 2.47 -11.79 8.05
N ARG A 13 3.57 -11.32 8.66
CA ARG A 13 4.75 -10.87 7.90
C ARG A 13 5.25 -11.98 6.99
N ARG A 14 5.46 -13.19 7.52
CA ARG A 14 5.89 -14.35 6.70
C ARG A 14 4.91 -14.66 5.57
N ALA A 15 3.61 -14.68 5.87
CA ALA A 15 2.59 -14.97 4.87
C ALA A 15 2.53 -13.91 3.76
N VAL A 16 2.74 -12.63 4.08
CA VAL A 16 2.88 -11.56 3.09
C VAL A 16 4.15 -11.77 2.27
N LEU A 17 5.31 -11.97 2.90
CA LEU A 17 6.57 -12.16 2.17
C LEU A 17 6.57 -13.39 1.25
N ALA A 18 5.76 -14.40 1.53
CA ALA A 18 5.58 -15.55 0.64
C ALA A 18 4.81 -15.21 -0.65
N ARG A 19 4.06 -14.10 -0.69
CA ARG A 19 3.21 -13.69 -1.84
C ARG A 19 3.87 -12.62 -2.73
N TYR A 20 4.89 -11.92 -2.25
CA TYR A 20 5.47 -10.77 -2.94
C TYR A 20 6.99 -10.87 -3.01
N ALA A 21 7.55 -10.67 -4.20
CA ALA A 21 9.01 -10.59 -4.38
C ALA A 21 9.57 -9.19 -4.02
N THR A 22 8.80 -8.14 -4.29
CA THR A 22 9.22 -6.74 -4.11
C THR A 22 8.13 -5.93 -3.41
N CYS A 23 8.46 -4.68 -3.10
CA CYS A 23 7.49 -3.63 -2.77
C CYS A 23 6.31 -3.68 -3.75
N TYR A 24 5.08 -3.63 -3.22
CA TYR A 24 3.86 -3.76 -4.00
C TYR A 24 3.53 -2.53 -4.86
N ARG A 25 4.34 -1.46 -4.78
CA ARG A 25 4.27 -0.37 -5.76
C ARG A 25 4.72 -0.87 -7.12
N GLU A 26 3.86 -0.69 -8.12
CA GLU A 26 4.08 -1.18 -9.49
C GLU A 26 5.46 -0.80 -10.01
N GLY A 27 6.35 -1.75 -10.32
CA GLY A 27 7.69 -1.44 -10.84
C GLY A 27 8.72 -0.93 -9.82
N CYS A 28 8.43 -0.96 -8.51
CA CYS A 28 9.45 -0.73 -7.49
C CYS A 28 10.31 -2.00 -7.33
N PRO A 29 11.65 -1.92 -7.49
CA PRO A 29 12.52 -3.09 -7.42
C PRO A 29 12.94 -3.47 -6.00
N ILE A 30 12.57 -2.70 -4.97
CA ILE A 30 12.99 -2.96 -3.59
C ILE A 30 12.43 -4.31 -3.14
N PRO A 31 13.27 -5.27 -2.74
CA PRO A 31 12.83 -6.58 -2.25
C PRO A 31 11.86 -6.48 -1.07
N ALA A 32 10.90 -7.41 -1.01
CA ALA A 32 9.85 -7.39 0.00
C ALA A 32 10.40 -7.63 1.42
N ASP A 33 11.50 -8.35 1.58
CA ASP A 33 12.17 -8.61 2.87
C ASP A 33 12.77 -7.33 3.49
N MET A 34 13.20 -6.38 2.66
CA MET A 34 13.61 -5.02 3.03
C MET A 34 12.44 -4.05 3.21
N ALA A 35 11.19 -4.50 3.00
CA ALA A 35 10.00 -3.68 3.12
C ALA A 35 9.31 -3.82 4.48
N GLU A 36 8.53 -2.78 4.81
CA GLU A 36 7.60 -2.75 5.92
C GLU A 36 6.28 -3.41 5.49
N ILE A 37 5.50 -3.89 6.46
CA ILE A 37 4.14 -4.38 6.17
C ILE A 37 3.17 -3.20 6.26
N ASP A 38 2.59 -2.86 5.12
CA ASP A 38 1.65 -1.75 4.93
C ASP A 38 0.21 -2.26 4.87
N HIS A 39 -0.72 -1.45 5.38
CA HIS A 39 -2.15 -1.67 5.23
C HIS A 39 -2.60 -1.12 3.87
N VAL A 40 -3.25 -1.93 3.04
CA VAL A 40 -3.73 -1.52 1.71
C VAL A 40 -4.58 -0.25 1.79
N GLN A 41 -5.56 -0.23 2.70
CA GLN A 41 -6.19 1.01 3.18
C GLN A 41 -5.38 1.50 4.37
N GLY A 42 -4.97 2.77 4.39
CA GLY A 42 -4.09 3.27 5.45
C GLY A 42 -4.69 3.06 6.84
N TRP A 43 -3.85 2.76 7.83
CA TRP A 43 -4.32 2.57 9.22
C TRP A 43 -5.15 3.76 9.73
N ALA A 44 -4.72 4.99 9.43
CA ALA A 44 -5.43 6.22 9.79
C ALA A 44 -6.80 6.35 9.10
N GLU A 45 -6.98 5.69 7.95
CA GLU A 45 -8.20 5.74 7.13
C GLU A 45 -9.19 4.61 7.46
N GLY A 46 -8.92 3.80 8.47
CA GLY A 46 -9.80 2.68 8.84
C GLY A 46 -9.27 1.29 8.47
N GLY A 47 -8.09 1.18 7.84
CA GLY A 47 -7.49 -0.10 7.48
C GLY A 47 -7.37 -1.08 8.64
N THR A 48 -7.57 -2.37 8.35
CA THR A 48 -7.48 -3.47 9.32
C THR A 48 -6.21 -4.28 9.10
N THR A 49 -5.69 -4.88 10.17
CA THR A 49 -4.52 -5.77 10.10
C THR A 49 -4.95 -7.19 9.73
N ASP A 50 -5.78 -7.33 8.70
CA ASP A 50 -6.19 -8.61 8.15
C ASP A 50 -5.21 -9.03 7.05
N LEU A 51 -4.84 -10.32 6.99
CA LEU A 51 -3.78 -10.79 6.09
C LEU A 51 -4.02 -10.40 4.61
N ASP A 52 -5.28 -10.42 4.17
CA ASP A 52 -5.65 -10.11 2.79
C ASP A 52 -5.67 -8.61 2.48
N LEU A 53 -5.48 -7.76 3.49
CA LEU A 53 -5.40 -6.30 3.41
C LEU A 53 -4.00 -5.77 3.75
N LEU A 54 -3.00 -6.65 3.78
CA LEU A 54 -1.60 -6.30 3.98
C LEU A 54 -0.76 -6.54 2.72
N ALA A 55 0.21 -5.66 2.49
CA ALA A 55 1.18 -5.77 1.39
C ALA A 55 2.55 -5.19 1.83
N PRO A 56 3.67 -5.60 1.22
CA PRO A 56 4.98 -5.05 1.55
C PRO A 56 5.20 -3.70 0.86
N ALA A 57 5.53 -2.66 1.61
CA ALA A 57 5.89 -1.35 1.08
C ALA A 57 7.29 -0.95 1.57
N CYS A 58 8.18 -0.54 0.67
CA CYS A 58 9.46 0.00 1.11
C CYS A 58 9.25 1.28 1.92
N THR A 59 10.18 1.62 2.80
CA THR A 59 10.04 2.78 3.73
C THR A 59 9.67 4.08 3.00
N TRP A 60 10.18 4.30 1.79
CA TRP A 60 9.83 5.46 0.98
C TRP A 60 8.36 5.46 0.54
N HIS A 61 7.90 4.37 -0.09
CA HIS A 61 6.52 4.27 -0.57
C HIS A 61 5.50 4.19 0.57
N ASN A 62 5.85 3.53 1.69
CA ASN A 62 5.00 3.49 2.87
C ASN A 62 4.75 4.91 3.40
N ARG A 63 5.83 5.69 3.58
CA ARG A 63 5.74 7.08 4.02
C ARG A 63 5.04 7.99 3.01
N ASP A 64 5.37 7.89 1.72
CA ASP A 64 4.77 8.74 0.70
C ASP A 64 3.27 8.46 0.54
N LYS A 65 2.85 7.19 0.57
CA LYS A 65 1.43 6.81 0.60
C LYS A 65 0.73 7.34 1.84
N ALA A 66 1.32 7.21 3.03
CA ALA A 66 0.72 7.72 4.26
C ALA A 66 0.57 9.26 4.25
N THR A 67 1.51 9.97 3.62
CA THR A 67 1.51 11.44 3.55
C THR A 67 0.61 11.98 2.42
N HIS A 68 0.52 11.23 1.33
CA HIS A 68 -0.17 11.63 0.10
C HIS A 68 -1.02 10.48 -0.46
N PRO A 69 -2.02 9.99 0.30
CA PRO A 69 -2.85 8.86 -0.12
C PRO A 69 -3.59 9.16 -1.43
N ASP A 70 -3.89 10.43 -1.71
CA ASP A 70 -4.56 10.91 -2.92
C ASP A 70 -3.75 10.73 -4.22
N ARG A 71 -2.45 10.40 -4.15
CA ARG A 71 -1.59 10.12 -5.32
C ARG A 71 -1.65 8.66 -5.78
N TYR A 72 -2.23 7.80 -4.95
CA TYR A 72 -2.16 6.37 -5.14
C TYR A 72 -3.54 5.74 -5.24
N ARG A 73 -3.64 4.68 -6.05
CA ARG A 73 -4.77 3.77 -6.09
C ARG A 73 -4.28 2.37 -5.86
N THR A 74 -5.00 1.60 -5.06
CA THR A 74 -4.72 0.19 -4.88
C THR A 74 -5.55 -0.64 -5.86
N ARG A 75 -4.92 -1.64 -6.48
CA ARG A 75 -5.57 -2.63 -7.36
C ARG A 75 -5.38 -4.01 -6.74
N ARG A 76 -6.46 -4.77 -6.61
CA ARG A 76 -6.37 -6.19 -6.25
C ARG A 76 -6.12 -7.01 -7.51
N ASN A 77 -5.12 -7.88 -7.48
CA ASN A 77 -4.79 -8.81 -8.55
C ASN A 77 -5.58 -10.11 -8.39
N HIS A 78 -5.60 -10.93 -9.45
CA HIS A 78 -6.37 -12.17 -9.47
C HIS A 78 -5.82 -13.24 -8.50
N ASP A 79 -4.53 -13.19 -8.19
CA ASP A 79 -3.83 -14.05 -7.22
C ASP A 79 -4.05 -13.64 -5.76
N GLY A 80 -4.88 -12.61 -5.52
CA GLY A 80 -5.17 -12.09 -4.19
C GLY A 80 -4.13 -11.09 -3.66
N THR A 81 -3.06 -10.79 -4.41
CA THR A 81 -2.11 -9.72 -4.08
C THR A 81 -2.68 -8.34 -4.41
N TRP A 82 -2.01 -7.30 -3.94
CA TRP A 82 -2.33 -5.91 -4.20
C TRP A 82 -1.19 -5.23 -4.96
N THR A 83 -1.53 -4.24 -5.78
CA THR A 83 -0.58 -3.35 -6.42
C THR A 83 -0.92 -1.91 -6.07
N LEU A 84 0.08 -1.14 -5.62
CA LEU A 84 -0.03 0.30 -5.43
C LEU A 84 0.33 1.00 -6.75
N LEU A 85 -0.68 1.58 -7.39
CA LEU A 85 -0.55 2.32 -8.63
C LEU A 85 -0.39 3.80 -8.32
N TYR A 86 0.59 4.44 -8.96
CA TYR A 86 0.76 5.89 -8.90
C TYR A 86 -0.07 6.52 -10.03
N HIS A 87 -1.03 7.38 -9.70
CA HIS A 87 -1.87 8.07 -10.69
C HIS A 87 -1.61 9.58 -10.77
N GLY A 88 -0.47 10.04 -10.25
CA GLY A 88 -0.07 11.45 -10.28
C GLY A 88 -0.75 12.30 -9.19
N LYS A 89 -0.31 13.54 -9.06
CA LYS A 89 -1.02 14.53 -8.24
C LYS A 89 -2.32 14.88 -8.96
N ARG A 90 -3.49 14.61 -8.37
CA ARG A 90 -4.74 15.21 -8.88
C ARG A 90 -4.53 16.71 -8.94
N ASN A 91 -4.44 17.28 -10.13
CA ASN A 91 -4.21 18.70 -10.29
C ASN A 91 -5.45 19.43 -9.74
N ARG A 92 -5.35 20.01 -8.54
CA ARG A 92 -6.46 20.76 -7.90
C ARG A 92 -6.86 22.02 -8.71
N PHE A 93 -6.19 22.28 -9.83
CA PHE A 93 -6.42 23.40 -10.74
C PHE A 93 -7.11 23.04 -12.06
N ALA A 94 -7.51 21.78 -12.30
CA ALA A 94 -8.19 21.36 -13.54
C ALA A 94 -9.64 21.86 -13.70
N GLY A 95 -9.98 23.02 -13.13
CA GLY A 95 -11.33 23.58 -13.12
C GLY A 95 -11.40 25.09 -13.40
N ARG A 96 -10.37 25.71 -13.98
CA ARG A 96 -10.39 27.16 -14.24
C ARG A 96 -9.82 27.58 -15.59
N PHE A 97 -10.14 26.87 -16.67
CA PHE A 97 -10.02 27.39 -18.03
C PHE A 97 -11.20 26.91 -18.88
N ARG A 98 -12.36 27.51 -18.63
CA ARG A 98 -13.42 27.69 -19.63
C ARG A 98 -13.60 29.20 -19.79
N ARG A 99 -12.83 29.80 -20.69
CA ARG A 99 -13.14 31.02 -21.43
C ARG A 99 -12.37 30.96 -22.74
#